data_AF-A0A4Q3EZ26-F1
#
_entry.id   AF-A0A4Q3EZ26-F1
#
_cell.length_a   1.000
_cell.length_b   1.000
_cell.length_c   1.000
_cell.angle_alpha   90.00
_cell.angle_beta   90.00
_cell.angle_gamma   90.00
#
_symmetry.space_group_name_H-M   'P 1'
#
loop_
_entity.id
_entity.type
_entity.pdbx_description
1 polymer ?
#
loop_
_entity_poly.entity_id
_entity_poly.type
_entity_poly.pdbx_seq_one_letter_code
_entity_poly.pdbx_strand_id
1 'polypeptide(L)'
;MKKTLLSLYTLALCSSVAVAQDYNFALVKDICNGCDGRPGMMYLSDNKIFFAATSAGKTATWVTDGTEAGTQMLKQVMPNGFKAFGGKVYFNGDDGTTGSELWVTDGTPGGTNLLKDINQLPQGSSSPTEFTELNGKLYFSASDGNNGTELWVTDGTTAGTTQVKDINNGAAGSNPRYMTVMGNMVYFAAENGGDIELWKSDGTSGGTTQVKDINPIGQSNPASLVVYNNMLYFSAFDGANGRELWTSDGSEAGTTMFKDIDAGGGSSTPQLFTINNGKLFFTANTAANGRELWISDGTPSGTVMVKDIDPSTSAVGSFDMVAFNNSVYFQKSDGGANENLWMSDGTAAGTQKVTGDCYAPSQLTVFGDKLYFIGVSNDGSNTLTQLWQTNGTTAGTKMVRPAGNTVTNSLGGAELTPLGDHLYFSAKYDEGTGYELWSMYAFPTSVEAVAKHDAITIYPNPATNVLHIQKGNNVVTAVSIYAITGQMLLQTTQTDIDINMLPSGNYFVHVVANGTLSAHKLVKQ
;
A
#
# COMPACT_ATOMS: atom_id res chain seq x y z
N MET A 1 38.21 -40.14 -29.61
CA MET A 1 36.78 -40.25 -29.27
C MET A 1 36.60 -39.79 -27.82
N LYS A 2 36.28 -38.52 -27.61
CA LYS A 2 35.98 -37.97 -26.27
C LYS A 2 34.46 -38.05 -26.05
N LYS A 3 34.06 -38.66 -24.94
CA LYS A 3 32.68 -38.75 -24.47
C LYS A 3 32.13 -37.35 -24.18
N THR A 4 31.02 -37.00 -24.82
CA THR A 4 30.22 -35.82 -24.51
C THR A 4 29.32 -36.17 -23.33
N LEU A 5 29.51 -35.52 -22.17
CA LEU A 5 28.50 -35.49 -21.11
C LEU A 5 27.40 -34.51 -21.55
N LEU A 6 26.20 -35.02 -21.75
CA LEU A 6 24.99 -34.22 -21.90
C LEU A 6 24.54 -33.80 -20.49
N SER A 7 24.76 -32.54 -20.14
CA SER A 7 24.17 -31.91 -18.96
C SER A 7 22.70 -31.63 -19.25
N LEU A 8 21.80 -32.46 -18.74
CA LEU A 8 20.37 -32.15 -18.66
C LEU A 8 20.17 -31.03 -17.64
N TYR A 9 20.13 -29.78 -18.13
CA TYR A 9 19.49 -28.70 -17.39
C TYR A 9 17.98 -28.96 -17.44
N THR A 10 17.42 -29.48 -16.36
CA THR A 10 15.99 -29.37 -16.09
C THR A 10 15.68 -27.89 -15.94
N LEU A 11 15.10 -27.27 -16.99
CA LEU A 11 14.43 -25.99 -16.84
C LEU A 11 13.32 -26.20 -15.80
N ALA A 12 13.47 -25.55 -14.65
CA ALA A 12 12.34 -25.31 -13.77
C ALA A 12 11.37 -24.41 -14.53
N LEU A 13 10.36 -25.01 -15.17
CA LEU A 13 9.23 -24.29 -15.73
C LEU A 13 8.52 -23.60 -14.56
N CYS A 14 8.70 -22.29 -14.46
CA CYS A 14 7.93 -21.43 -13.57
C CYS A 14 6.47 -21.55 -14.03
N SER A 15 5.61 -22.12 -13.20
CA SER A 15 4.25 -22.45 -13.64
C SER A 15 3.32 -21.26 -13.40
N SER A 16 2.61 -20.82 -14.44
CA SER A 16 1.40 -19.97 -14.37
C SER A 16 0.21 -20.65 -13.66
N VAL A 17 0.46 -21.73 -12.92
CA VAL A 17 -0.53 -22.49 -12.18
C VAL A 17 -0.89 -21.71 -10.92
N ALA A 18 -2.12 -21.19 -10.90
CA ALA A 18 -2.67 -20.49 -9.77
C ALA A 18 -2.66 -21.38 -8.53
N VAL A 19 -2.19 -20.83 -7.41
CA VAL A 19 -2.29 -21.51 -6.11
C VAL A 19 -3.62 -21.09 -5.51
N ALA A 20 -4.69 -21.83 -5.77
CA ALA A 20 -6.02 -21.52 -5.24
C ALA A 20 -6.32 -22.23 -3.90
N GLN A 21 -5.58 -23.28 -3.56
CA GLN A 21 -5.88 -24.11 -2.37
C GLN A 21 -5.49 -23.45 -1.04
N ASP A 22 -4.65 -22.41 -1.09
CA ASP A 22 -4.11 -21.73 0.10
C ASP A 22 -4.79 -20.36 0.36
N TYR A 23 -5.88 -20.04 -0.34
CA TYR A 23 -6.58 -18.76 -0.18
C TYR A 23 -8.09 -18.95 -0.21
N ASN A 24 -8.78 -18.22 0.64
CA ASN A 24 -10.24 -18.14 0.59
C ASN A 24 -10.64 -16.78 0.03
N PHE A 25 -11.30 -16.78 -1.12
CA PHE A 25 -11.84 -15.58 -1.76
C PHE A 25 -13.34 -15.50 -1.50
N ALA A 26 -13.81 -14.33 -1.11
CA ALA A 26 -15.23 -14.11 -0.87
C ALA A 26 -15.67 -12.75 -1.44
N LEU A 27 -16.81 -12.75 -2.14
CA LEU A 27 -17.55 -11.54 -2.45
C LEU A 27 -18.03 -10.95 -1.12
N VAL A 28 -17.60 -9.73 -0.81
CA VAL A 28 -18.02 -9.00 0.40
C VAL A 28 -19.35 -8.31 0.11
N LYS A 29 -19.45 -7.64 -1.03
CA LYS A 29 -20.66 -6.94 -1.44
C LYS A 29 -20.73 -6.79 -2.95
N ASP A 30 -21.89 -7.14 -3.50
CA ASP A 30 -22.36 -6.64 -4.80
C ASP A 30 -22.92 -5.23 -4.58
N ILE A 31 -22.09 -4.22 -4.87
CA ILE A 31 -22.38 -2.79 -4.71
C ILE A 31 -23.43 -2.36 -5.73
N CYS A 32 -23.35 -2.91 -6.95
CA CYS A 32 -24.30 -2.64 -8.00
C CYS A 32 -24.85 -3.91 -8.64
N ASN A 33 -26.03 -4.32 -8.18
CA ASN A 33 -26.70 -5.52 -8.67
C ASN A 33 -26.85 -5.51 -10.21
N GLY A 34 -26.06 -6.37 -10.88
CA GLY A 34 -26.04 -6.51 -12.33
C GLY A 34 -25.35 -5.36 -13.09
N CYS A 35 -24.59 -4.50 -12.41
CA CYS A 35 -23.79 -3.45 -13.03
C CYS A 35 -22.34 -3.46 -12.52
N ASP A 36 -21.58 -2.38 -12.77
CA ASP A 36 -20.18 -2.25 -12.37
C ASP A 36 -20.06 -1.33 -11.14
N GLY A 37 -19.91 -1.93 -9.96
CA GLY A 37 -19.78 -1.25 -8.68
C GLY A 37 -18.53 -0.38 -8.54
N ARG A 38 -17.42 -0.79 -9.15
CA ARG A 38 -16.10 -0.13 -9.13
C ARG A 38 -15.69 0.46 -7.76
N PRO A 39 -15.62 -0.35 -6.69
CA PRO A 39 -14.97 0.12 -5.48
C PRO A 39 -13.50 0.51 -5.75
N GLY A 40 -13.04 1.62 -5.19
CA GLY A 40 -11.68 2.16 -5.35
C GLY A 40 -11.45 3.34 -4.39
N MET A 41 -10.26 3.96 -4.42
CA MET A 41 -9.85 4.96 -3.41
C MET A 41 -10.05 4.43 -1.98
N MET A 42 -9.61 3.20 -1.75
CA MET A 42 -9.76 2.50 -0.49
C MET A 42 -8.79 3.06 0.55
N TYR A 43 -9.32 3.36 1.73
CA TYR A 43 -8.57 3.94 2.83
C TYR A 43 -8.92 3.27 4.15
N LEU A 44 -7.93 2.66 4.79
CA LEU A 44 -8.07 2.03 6.10
C LEU A 44 -8.03 3.09 7.23
N SER A 45 -9.07 3.14 8.05
CA SER A 45 -9.10 3.92 9.29
C SER A 45 -10.01 3.25 10.31
N ASP A 46 -9.58 3.20 11.57
CA ASP A 46 -10.35 2.65 12.70
C ASP A 46 -10.99 1.28 12.41
N ASN A 47 -10.21 0.37 11.82
CA ASN A 47 -10.64 -0.99 11.44
C ASN A 47 -11.84 -1.03 10.48
N LYS A 48 -11.94 -0.01 9.62
CA LYS A 48 -12.88 0.08 8.51
C LYS A 48 -12.16 0.56 7.26
N ILE A 49 -12.68 0.19 6.10
CA ILE A 49 -12.24 0.72 4.82
C ILE A 49 -13.29 1.71 4.32
N PHE A 50 -12.85 2.93 4.05
CA PHE A 50 -13.62 3.96 3.38
C PHE A 50 -13.24 3.94 1.90
N PHE A 51 -14.22 4.04 1.01
CA PHE A 51 -13.96 3.91 -0.42
C PHE A 51 -15.01 4.64 -1.26
N ALA A 52 -14.65 4.94 -2.49
CA ALA A 52 -15.59 5.37 -3.52
C ALA A 52 -16.19 4.16 -4.20
N ALA A 53 -17.49 4.20 -4.49
CA ALA A 53 -18.15 3.16 -5.25
C ALA A 53 -19.34 3.71 -6.02
N THR A 54 -19.60 3.13 -7.20
CA THR A 54 -20.66 3.52 -8.12
C THR A 54 -21.83 2.56 -8.01
N SER A 55 -23.01 3.09 -7.70
CA SER A 55 -24.25 2.30 -7.74
C SER A 55 -25.32 3.08 -8.51
N ALA A 56 -26.05 2.39 -9.39
CA ALA A 56 -27.05 3.01 -10.28
C ALA A 56 -26.52 4.24 -11.06
N GLY A 57 -25.25 4.17 -11.52
CA GLY A 57 -24.61 5.23 -12.31
C GLY A 57 -24.16 6.45 -11.52
N LYS A 58 -24.16 6.40 -10.18
CA LYS A 58 -23.70 7.51 -9.34
C LYS A 58 -22.64 7.06 -8.33
N THR A 59 -21.52 7.78 -8.29
CA THR A 59 -20.44 7.55 -7.32
C THR A 59 -20.82 8.12 -5.96
N ALA A 60 -20.56 7.36 -4.91
CA ALA A 60 -20.83 7.72 -3.52
C ALA A 60 -19.64 7.34 -2.63
N THR A 61 -19.66 7.85 -1.40
CA THR A 61 -18.75 7.44 -0.34
C THR A 61 -19.37 6.27 0.41
N TRP A 62 -18.58 5.21 0.59
CA TRP A 62 -18.96 3.97 1.23
C TRP A 62 -18.01 3.62 2.38
N VAL A 63 -18.47 2.70 3.23
CA VAL A 63 -17.67 2.11 4.29
C VAL A 63 -17.89 0.60 4.34
N THR A 64 -16.88 -0.14 4.77
CA THR A 64 -16.97 -1.56 5.11
C THR A 64 -16.16 -1.88 6.36
N ASP A 65 -16.66 -2.77 7.20
CA ASP A 65 -15.89 -3.45 8.26
C ASP A 65 -15.36 -4.83 7.80
N GLY A 66 -15.51 -5.13 6.51
CA GLY A 66 -15.14 -6.39 5.91
C GLY A 66 -16.27 -7.41 5.78
N THR A 67 -17.45 -7.13 6.32
CA THR A 67 -18.65 -7.99 6.21
C THR A 67 -19.68 -7.39 5.26
N GLU A 68 -20.57 -8.22 4.70
CA GLU A 68 -21.67 -7.72 3.87
C GLU A 68 -22.57 -6.74 4.64
N ALA A 69 -22.87 -7.04 5.91
CA ALA A 69 -23.76 -6.23 6.75
C ALA A 69 -23.15 -4.88 7.15
N GLY A 70 -21.83 -4.84 7.37
CA GLY A 70 -21.10 -3.60 7.64
C GLY A 70 -20.71 -2.82 6.38
N THR A 71 -20.96 -3.37 5.19
CA THR A 71 -20.72 -2.68 3.91
C THR A 71 -21.94 -1.87 3.49
N GLN A 72 -21.83 -0.54 3.55
CA GLN A 72 -22.95 0.36 3.27
C GLN A 72 -22.50 1.69 2.67
N MET A 73 -23.40 2.30 1.90
CA MET A 73 -23.24 3.67 1.41
C MET A 73 -23.38 4.63 2.60
N LEU A 74 -22.39 5.51 2.77
CA LEU A 74 -22.46 6.59 3.76
C LEU A 74 -23.29 7.75 3.24
N LYS A 75 -22.95 8.25 2.05
CA LYS A 75 -23.63 9.38 1.42
C LYS A 75 -23.31 9.46 -0.07
N GLN A 76 -24.25 9.99 -0.85
CA GLN A 76 -24.06 10.27 -2.28
C GLN A 76 -23.18 11.53 -2.47
N VAL A 77 -21.92 11.42 -2.08
CA VAL A 77 -20.87 12.42 -2.27
C VAL A 77 -19.69 11.69 -2.89
N MET A 78 -19.17 12.19 -4.01
CA MET A 78 -18.00 11.63 -4.67
C MET A 78 -16.75 12.03 -3.88
N PRO A 79 -16.05 11.08 -3.25
CA PRO A 79 -14.87 11.41 -2.47
C PRO A 79 -13.64 11.49 -3.38
N ASN A 80 -12.67 12.30 -2.98
CA ASN A 80 -11.31 12.30 -3.50
C ASN A 80 -10.33 12.48 -2.33
N GLY A 81 -9.43 11.51 -2.18
CA GLY A 81 -8.55 11.39 -1.03
C GLY A 81 -9.31 11.08 0.27
N PHE A 82 -8.63 10.46 1.21
CA PHE A 82 -9.15 10.26 2.57
C PHE A 82 -8.01 10.46 3.56
N LYS A 83 -8.33 11.04 4.71
CA LYS A 83 -7.39 11.20 5.81
C LYS A 83 -8.07 11.05 7.16
N ALA A 84 -7.60 10.11 7.96
CA ALA A 84 -7.96 9.99 9.36
C ALA A 84 -7.38 11.17 10.17
N PHE A 85 -8.20 11.77 11.01
CA PHE A 85 -7.81 12.80 11.97
C PHE A 85 -8.85 12.89 13.09
N GLY A 86 -8.43 12.94 14.36
CA GLY A 86 -9.34 13.14 15.49
C GLY A 86 -10.47 12.10 15.62
N GLY A 87 -10.25 10.85 15.19
CA GLY A 87 -11.25 9.77 15.21
C GLY A 87 -12.34 9.89 14.13
N LYS A 88 -12.09 10.67 13.08
CA LYS A 88 -12.95 10.82 11.91
C LYS A 88 -12.11 10.75 10.64
N VAL A 89 -12.78 10.62 9.49
CA VAL A 89 -12.14 10.68 8.18
C VAL A 89 -12.57 11.94 7.43
N TYR A 90 -11.59 12.68 6.91
CA TYR A 90 -11.75 13.91 6.15
C TYR A 90 -11.40 13.64 4.68
N PHE A 91 -12.09 14.31 3.78
CA PHE A 91 -11.92 14.12 2.34
C PHE A 91 -12.40 15.34 1.54
N ASN A 92 -11.92 15.47 0.31
CA ASN A 92 -12.55 16.31 -0.69
C ASN A 92 -13.81 15.60 -1.20
N GLY A 93 -14.97 16.22 -1.05
CA GLY A 93 -16.25 15.63 -1.45
C GLY A 93 -17.04 16.53 -2.37
N ASP A 94 -17.58 15.96 -3.44
CA ASP A 94 -18.51 16.62 -4.36
C ASP A 94 -19.89 15.96 -4.32
N ASP A 95 -20.90 16.70 -3.87
CA ASP A 95 -22.30 16.24 -3.82
C ASP A 95 -23.15 16.69 -5.02
N GLY A 96 -22.53 17.36 -6.00
CA GLY A 96 -23.16 17.93 -7.18
C GLY A 96 -23.92 19.24 -6.92
N THR A 97 -23.86 19.79 -5.70
CA THR A 97 -24.57 21.03 -5.32
C THR A 97 -23.64 22.15 -4.86
N THR A 98 -22.67 21.84 -4.00
CA THR A 98 -21.70 22.81 -3.45
C THR A 98 -20.33 22.72 -4.12
N GLY A 99 -20.18 21.88 -5.14
CA GLY A 99 -18.88 21.53 -5.71
C GLY A 99 -18.00 20.72 -4.74
N SER A 100 -16.72 20.59 -5.09
CA SER A 100 -15.70 19.84 -4.35
C SER A 100 -15.22 20.60 -3.11
N GLU A 101 -15.67 20.18 -1.93
CA GLU A 101 -15.47 20.87 -0.65
C GLU A 101 -14.90 19.97 0.45
N LEU A 102 -14.68 20.50 1.66
CA LEU A 102 -14.17 19.74 2.80
C LEU A 102 -15.28 18.98 3.53
N TRP A 103 -15.26 17.65 3.42
CA TRP A 103 -16.21 16.75 4.06
C TRP A 103 -15.57 15.95 5.20
N VAL A 104 -16.41 15.47 6.11
CA VAL A 104 -16.02 14.64 7.24
C VAL A 104 -17.03 13.51 7.47
N THR A 105 -16.55 12.36 7.92
CA THR A 105 -17.37 11.21 8.33
C THR A 105 -16.83 10.54 9.60
N ASP A 106 -17.73 10.02 10.44
CA ASP A 106 -17.43 9.10 11.54
C ASP A 106 -17.63 7.62 11.16
N GLY A 107 -17.84 7.35 9.87
CA GLY A 107 -18.15 6.00 9.37
C GLY A 107 -19.61 5.61 9.52
N THR A 108 -20.52 6.56 9.74
CA THR A 108 -21.97 6.36 9.68
C THR A 108 -22.63 7.31 8.68
N PRO A 109 -23.79 6.94 8.09
CA PRO A 109 -24.52 7.84 7.21
C PRO A 109 -24.90 9.18 7.88
N GLY A 110 -25.30 9.15 9.16
CA GLY A 110 -25.68 10.36 9.91
C GLY A 110 -24.49 11.28 10.27
N GLY A 111 -23.30 10.71 10.45
CA GLY A 111 -22.08 11.46 10.73
C GLY A 111 -21.31 11.92 9.48
N THR A 112 -21.81 11.62 8.27
CA THR A 112 -21.18 12.02 7.00
C THR A 112 -21.73 13.35 6.50
N ASN A 113 -20.96 14.43 6.66
CA ASN A 113 -21.43 15.80 6.45
C ASN A 113 -20.34 16.70 5.85
N LEU A 114 -20.79 17.75 5.14
CA LEU A 114 -19.94 18.86 4.75
C LEU A 114 -19.44 19.54 6.03
N LEU A 115 -18.13 19.59 6.24
CA LEU A 115 -17.56 20.27 7.40
C LEU A 115 -17.64 21.78 7.20
N LYS A 116 -17.25 22.24 6.02
CA LYS A 116 -17.27 23.64 5.63
C LYS A 116 -17.34 23.79 4.11
N ASP A 117 -18.26 24.62 3.66
CA ASP A 117 -18.24 25.24 2.34
C ASP A 117 -17.18 26.34 2.36
N ILE A 118 -15.99 26.05 1.85
CA ILE A 118 -14.85 26.98 1.85
C ILE A 118 -14.98 27.93 0.66
N ASN A 119 -15.32 27.43 -0.53
CA ASN A 119 -15.52 28.25 -1.72
C ASN A 119 -16.99 28.64 -1.89
N GLN A 120 -17.36 29.77 -1.30
CA GLN A 120 -18.76 30.24 -1.26
C GLN A 120 -19.29 30.81 -2.59
N LEU A 121 -18.52 30.70 -3.68
CA LEU A 121 -19.02 31.07 -5.02
C LEU A 121 -20.11 30.06 -5.47
N PRO A 122 -21.06 30.46 -6.33
CA PRO A 122 -22.06 29.52 -6.84
C PRO A 122 -21.39 28.35 -7.58
N GLN A 123 -21.56 27.13 -7.06
CA GLN A 123 -20.85 25.92 -7.54
C GLN A 123 -19.33 26.07 -7.52
N GLY A 124 -18.81 26.88 -6.59
CA GLY A 124 -17.39 26.97 -6.28
C GLY A 124 -16.84 25.62 -5.84
N SER A 125 -15.53 25.45 -5.91
CA SER A 125 -14.87 24.26 -5.41
C SER A 125 -13.58 24.67 -4.72
N SER A 126 -13.43 24.27 -3.48
CA SER A 126 -12.21 24.47 -2.71
C SER A 126 -11.16 23.38 -2.95
N SER A 127 -11.60 22.20 -3.40
CA SER A 127 -10.75 21.06 -3.79
C SER A 127 -9.65 20.73 -2.77
N PRO A 128 -10.00 20.47 -1.49
CA PRO A 128 -9.01 20.28 -0.45
C PRO A 128 -8.12 19.06 -0.68
N THR A 129 -6.80 19.21 -0.57
CA THR A 129 -5.80 18.15 -0.83
C THR A 129 -4.61 18.23 0.13
N GLU A 130 -3.65 17.31 0.05
CA GLU A 130 -2.40 17.34 0.84
C GLU A 130 -2.60 17.26 2.37
N PHE A 131 -3.64 16.54 2.83
CA PHE A 131 -4.00 16.46 4.24
C PHE A 131 -2.87 15.94 5.15
N THR A 132 -2.37 16.81 6.03
CA THR A 132 -1.22 16.56 6.89
C THR A 132 -1.52 16.94 8.34
N GLU A 133 -1.33 16.01 9.28
CA GLU A 133 -1.59 16.25 10.69
C GLU A 133 -0.36 16.83 11.39
N LEU A 134 -0.55 17.88 12.18
CA LEU A 134 0.46 18.44 13.07
C LEU A 134 -0.19 19.04 14.32
N ASN A 135 0.26 18.62 15.51
CA ASN A 135 -0.13 19.19 16.81
C ASN A 135 -1.65 19.28 17.02
N GLY A 136 -2.39 18.22 16.68
CA GLY A 136 -3.84 18.16 16.87
C GLY A 136 -4.63 19.06 15.91
N LYS A 137 -4.04 19.38 14.75
CA LYS A 137 -4.70 20.07 13.64
C LYS A 137 -4.40 19.35 12.32
N LEU A 138 -5.30 19.50 11.37
CA LEU A 138 -5.15 18.98 10.02
C LEU A 138 -4.94 20.14 9.04
N TYR A 139 -3.79 20.12 8.36
CA TYR A 139 -3.37 21.08 7.35
C TYR A 139 -3.68 20.54 5.96
N PHE A 140 -4.03 21.41 5.03
CA PHE A 140 -4.40 21.03 3.67
C PHE A 140 -4.35 22.24 2.74
N SER A 141 -4.27 21.98 1.43
CA SER A 141 -4.36 23.01 0.40
C SER A 141 -5.80 23.16 -0.04
N ALA A 142 -6.33 24.39 -0.12
CA ALA A 142 -7.69 24.65 -0.58
C ALA A 142 -7.87 26.08 -1.11
N SER A 143 -8.88 26.30 -1.94
CA SER A 143 -9.26 27.62 -2.47
C SER A 143 -10.58 28.11 -1.89
N ASP A 144 -10.66 29.37 -1.49
CA ASP A 144 -11.94 30.01 -1.11
C ASP A 144 -12.63 30.73 -2.28
N GLY A 145 -12.06 30.62 -3.49
CA GLY A 145 -12.55 31.29 -4.69
C GLY A 145 -12.07 32.73 -4.85
N ASN A 146 -11.43 33.34 -3.84
CA ASN A 146 -10.94 34.72 -3.89
C ASN A 146 -9.41 34.82 -3.87
N ASN A 147 -8.76 33.99 -3.04
CA ASN A 147 -7.33 34.02 -2.77
C ASN A 147 -6.57 32.88 -3.48
N GLY A 148 -7.25 32.16 -4.39
CA GLY A 148 -6.69 30.97 -5.03
C GLY A 148 -6.41 29.85 -4.01
N THR A 149 -5.65 28.83 -4.42
CA THR A 149 -5.30 27.70 -3.54
C THR A 149 -4.21 28.10 -2.55
N GLU A 150 -4.50 28.04 -1.26
CA GLU A 150 -3.61 28.48 -0.17
C GLU A 150 -3.49 27.41 0.92
N LEU A 151 -2.66 27.66 1.94
CA LEU A 151 -2.54 26.78 3.10
C LEU A 151 -3.71 27.00 4.06
N TRP A 152 -4.44 25.94 4.36
CA TRP A 152 -5.55 25.91 5.30
C TRP A 152 -5.27 24.96 6.47
N VAL A 153 -5.99 25.19 7.56
CA VAL A 153 -5.93 24.35 8.76
C VAL A 153 -7.34 24.13 9.33
N THR A 154 -7.58 22.97 9.92
CA THR A 154 -8.78 22.66 10.70
C THR A 154 -8.46 21.95 12.00
N ASP A 155 -9.23 22.23 13.05
CA ASP A 155 -9.29 21.45 14.30
C ASP A 155 -10.43 20.41 14.28
N GLY A 156 -11.07 20.23 13.12
CA GLY A 156 -12.23 19.37 12.94
C GLY A 156 -13.57 20.06 13.16
N THR A 157 -13.58 21.38 13.41
CA THR A 157 -14.79 22.21 13.50
C THR A 157 -14.86 23.21 12.35
N THR A 158 -16.07 23.64 11.97
CA THR A 158 -16.26 24.69 10.96
C THR A 158 -15.60 26.02 11.36
N ALA A 159 -15.62 26.36 12.66
CA ALA A 159 -15.04 27.59 13.20
C ALA A 159 -13.50 27.56 13.21
N GLY A 160 -12.90 26.42 13.54
CA GLY A 160 -11.45 26.22 13.47
C GLY A 160 -10.91 25.89 12.09
N THR A 161 -11.76 25.85 11.06
CA THR A 161 -11.36 25.67 9.66
C THR A 161 -11.09 27.01 9.01
N THR A 162 -9.81 27.38 8.86
CA THR A 162 -9.40 28.72 8.42
C THR A 162 -8.16 28.67 7.54
N GLN A 163 -8.02 29.64 6.63
CA GLN A 163 -6.77 29.90 5.93
C GLN A 163 -5.69 30.31 6.94
N VAL A 164 -4.49 29.73 6.81
CA VAL A 164 -3.35 30.04 7.68
C VAL A 164 -2.72 31.38 7.30
N LYS A 165 -2.49 31.56 6.00
CA LYS A 165 -1.90 32.75 5.40
C LYS A 165 -2.28 32.82 3.92
N ASP A 166 -2.48 34.02 3.41
CA ASP A 166 -2.45 34.31 1.98
C ASP A 166 -0.98 34.51 1.60
N ILE A 167 -0.34 33.47 1.07
CA ILE A 167 1.07 33.50 0.72
C ILE A 167 1.25 34.25 -0.61
N ASN A 168 0.42 33.95 -1.60
CA ASN A 168 0.47 34.58 -2.92
C ASN A 168 -0.80 35.41 -3.18
N ASN A 169 -0.76 36.67 -2.73
CA ASN A 169 -1.91 37.55 -2.72
C ASN A 169 -2.69 37.58 -4.06
N GLY A 170 -4.01 37.38 -3.95
CA GLY A 170 -4.95 37.45 -5.07
C GLY A 170 -5.33 36.08 -5.64
N ALA A 171 -5.99 36.06 -6.79
CA ALA A 171 -6.65 34.86 -7.30
C ALA A 171 -5.70 33.74 -7.80
N ALA A 172 -4.38 33.97 -7.81
CA ALA A 172 -3.41 32.97 -8.27
C ALA A 172 -3.19 31.85 -7.23
N GLY A 173 -3.14 32.21 -5.95
CA GLY A 173 -2.83 31.29 -4.85
C GLY A 173 -1.40 30.76 -4.86
N SER A 174 -0.98 30.19 -3.74
CA SER A 174 0.36 29.64 -3.53
C SER A 174 0.50 28.15 -3.87
N ASN A 175 -0.61 27.45 -4.12
CA ASN A 175 -0.67 26.03 -4.47
C ASN A 175 0.24 25.13 -3.58
N PRO A 176 0.07 25.13 -2.24
CA PRO A 176 0.94 24.34 -1.37
C PRO A 176 0.88 22.85 -1.71
N ARG A 177 2.04 22.17 -1.70
CA ARG A 177 2.14 20.74 -2.05
C ARG A 177 3.34 20.06 -1.39
N TYR A 178 3.30 18.72 -1.36
CA TYR A 178 4.30 17.89 -0.71
C TYR A 178 4.43 18.23 0.79
N MET A 179 3.29 18.38 1.47
CA MET A 179 3.29 18.73 2.90
C MET A 179 3.94 17.62 3.72
N THR A 180 5.00 17.96 4.46
CA THR A 180 5.78 17.03 5.28
C THR A 180 6.08 17.65 6.63
N VAL A 181 5.78 16.93 7.70
CA VAL A 181 6.07 17.37 9.08
C VAL A 181 7.50 17.05 9.46
N MET A 182 8.23 18.06 9.96
CA MET A 182 9.54 17.89 10.61
C MET A 182 9.57 18.69 11.90
N GLY A 183 9.70 18.01 13.04
CA GLY A 183 9.58 18.65 14.35
C GLY A 183 8.18 19.24 14.55
N ASN A 184 8.11 20.52 14.90
CA ASN A 184 6.84 21.23 15.18
C ASN A 184 6.36 22.09 14.01
N MET A 185 6.80 21.80 12.78
CA MET A 185 6.50 22.58 11.59
C MET A 185 6.04 21.65 10.46
N VAL A 186 5.13 22.14 9.61
CA VAL A 186 4.86 21.56 8.30
C VAL A 186 5.71 22.28 7.26
N TYR A 187 6.40 21.53 6.41
CA TYR A 187 7.22 22.00 5.29
C TYR A 187 6.53 21.64 3.99
N PHE A 188 6.58 22.53 3.00
CA PHE A 188 5.87 22.35 1.73
C PHE A 188 6.48 23.24 0.64
N ALA A 189 6.26 22.89 -0.61
CA ALA A 189 6.52 23.80 -1.72
C ALA A 189 5.34 24.76 -1.88
N ALA A 190 5.60 26.05 -2.07
CA ALA A 190 4.56 27.04 -2.32
C ALA A 190 5.08 28.18 -3.21
N GLU A 191 4.17 28.72 -4.02
CA GLU A 191 4.38 29.87 -4.90
C GLU A 191 4.18 31.19 -4.16
N ASN A 192 4.99 32.20 -4.49
CA ASN A 192 4.78 33.59 -4.12
C ASN A 192 5.27 34.50 -5.26
N GLY A 193 4.35 35.15 -5.98
CA GLY A 193 4.70 36.04 -7.09
C GLY A 193 5.34 35.33 -8.30
N GLY A 194 4.99 34.07 -8.54
CA GLY A 194 5.55 33.24 -9.63
C GLY A 194 6.83 32.49 -9.26
N ASP A 195 7.32 32.64 -8.04
CA ASP A 195 8.48 31.92 -7.51
C ASP A 195 8.03 30.79 -6.56
N ILE A 196 8.46 29.56 -6.84
CA ILE A 196 8.09 28.35 -6.08
C ILE A 196 9.29 27.87 -5.28
N GLU A 197 9.19 28.01 -3.97
CA GLU A 197 10.28 27.74 -3.02
C GLU A 197 9.85 26.83 -1.87
N LEU A 198 10.78 26.52 -0.97
CA LEU A 198 10.50 25.74 0.23
C LEU A 198 9.95 26.66 1.32
N TRP A 199 8.76 26.36 1.83
CA TRP A 199 8.09 27.07 2.90
C TRP A 199 7.91 26.19 4.13
N LYS A 200 7.69 26.83 5.28
CA LYS A 200 7.31 26.19 6.53
C LYS A 200 6.19 26.93 7.26
N SER A 201 5.43 26.22 8.09
CA SER A 201 4.38 26.79 8.93
C SER A 201 4.24 26.06 10.27
N ASP A 202 3.93 26.82 11.34
CA ASP A 202 3.47 26.31 12.63
C ASP A 202 1.94 26.38 12.81
N GLY A 203 1.22 26.74 11.74
CA GLY A 203 -0.23 26.98 11.75
C GLY A 203 -0.65 28.39 12.12
N THR A 204 0.29 29.32 12.23
CA THR A 204 0.02 30.75 12.36
C THR A 204 0.50 31.50 11.12
N SER A 205 -0.14 32.63 10.82
CA SER A 205 0.31 33.51 9.72
C SER A 205 1.75 34.01 9.93
N GLY A 206 2.12 34.32 11.19
CA GLY A 206 3.46 34.80 11.54
C GLY A 206 4.55 33.74 11.44
N GLY A 207 4.23 32.48 11.76
CA GLY A 207 5.15 31.34 11.61
C GLY A 207 5.17 30.73 10.21
N THR A 208 4.38 31.26 9.26
CA THR A 208 4.35 30.81 7.87
C THR A 208 5.30 31.63 7.01
N THR A 209 6.46 31.07 6.71
CA THR A 209 7.59 31.77 6.08
C THR A 209 8.33 30.88 5.09
N GLN A 210 8.89 31.48 4.04
CA GLN A 210 9.87 30.84 3.17
C GLN A 210 11.10 30.43 3.99
N VAL A 211 11.64 29.24 3.73
CA VAL A 211 12.83 28.70 4.41
C VAL A 211 14.09 29.27 3.79
N LYS A 212 14.16 29.27 2.46
CA LYS A 212 15.27 29.80 1.67
C LYS A 212 14.76 30.13 0.26
N ASP A 213 15.32 31.17 -0.35
CA ASP A 213 15.27 31.39 -1.80
C ASP A 213 16.41 30.57 -2.43
N ILE A 214 16.08 29.37 -2.93
CA ILE A 214 17.07 28.45 -3.48
C ILE A 214 17.52 28.91 -4.87
N ASN A 215 16.61 29.50 -5.66
CA ASN A 215 16.88 30.00 -7.00
C ASN A 215 16.45 31.48 -7.16
N PRO A 216 17.31 32.45 -6.77
CA PRO A 216 16.92 33.87 -6.72
C PRO A 216 16.62 34.54 -8.07
N ILE A 217 16.82 33.83 -9.17
CA ILE A 217 16.56 34.30 -10.54
C ILE A 217 15.42 33.53 -11.22
N GLY A 218 14.76 32.62 -10.51
CA GLY A 218 13.75 31.72 -11.05
C GLY A 218 12.96 31.07 -9.92
N GLN A 219 12.56 29.80 -10.12
CA GLN A 219 11.84 28.99 -9.14
C GLN A 219 12.62 27.70 -8.88
N SER A 220 12.72 27.26 -7.63
CA SER A 220 13.40 26.01 -7.29
C SER A 220 12.53 24.76 -7.38
N ASN A 221 11.20 24.92 -7.29
CA ASN A 221 10.21 23.84 -7.33
C ASN A 221 10.56 22.65 -6.42
N PRO A 222 10.64 22.81 -5.08
CA PRO A 222 10.90 21.68 -4.19
C PRO A 222 9.87 20.56 -4.39
N ALA A 223 10.30 19.31 -4.43
CA ALA A 223 9.41 18.16 -4.63
C ALA A 223 9.88 16.91 -3.89
N SER A 224 8.95 15.98 -3.68
CA SER A 224 9.20 14.69 -2.99
C SER A 224 9.85 14.88 -1.61
N LEU A 225 9.19 15.61 -0.71
CA LEU A 225 9.73 15.90 0.62
C LEU A 225 9.65 14.68 1.54
N VAL A 226 10.73 14.34 2.23
CA VAL A 226 10.77 13.27 3.25
C VAL A 226 11.62 13.71 4.44
N VAL A 227 11.29 13.25 5.65
CA VAL A 227 12.17 13.40 6.81
C VAL A 227 13.00 12.13 6.99
N TYR A 228 14.32 12.27 7.01
CA TYR A 228 15.27 11.20 7.26
C TYR A 228 16.40 11.70 8.16
N ASN A 229 16.71 10.98 9.23
CA ASN A 229 17.74 11.37 10.22
C ASN A 229 17.59 12.83 10.70
N ASN A 230 16.36 13.24 11.04
CA ASN A 230 16.03 14.58 11.53
C ASN A 230 16.32 15.73 10.56
N MET A 231 16.52 15.44 9.27
CA MET A 231 16.61 16.44 8.22
C MET A 231 15.52 16.19 7.17
N LEU A 232 15.08 17.27 6.53
CA LEU A 232 14.22 17.20 5.35
C LEU A 232 15.09 16.91 4.14
N TYR A 233 14.75 15.91 3.35
CA TYR A 233 15.34 15.61 2.04
C TYR A 233 14.29 15.84 0.96
N PHE A 234 14.71 16.41 -0.16
CA PHE A 234 13.83 16.75 -1.27
C PHE A 234 14.64 16.97 -2.56
N SER A 235 13.95 17.08 -3.70
CA SER A 235 14.57 17.56 -4.93
C SER A 235 14.27 19.03 -5.18
N ALA A 236 15.26 19.79 -5.65
CA ALA A 236 15.10 21.21 -6.00
C ALA A 236 16.12 21.65 -7.06
N PHE A 237 15.81 22.74 -7.76
CA PHE A 237 16.65 23.39 -8.76
C PHE A 237 17.19 24.73 -8.24
N ASP A 238 18.49 24.99 -8.38
CA ASP A 238 19.11 26.25 -7.91
C ASP A 238 19.46 27.24 -9.03
N GLY A 239 19.03 26.96 -10.27
CA GLY A 239 19.37 27.77 -11.43
C GLY A 239 20.72 27.42 -12.09
N ALA A 240 21.57 26.59 -11.46
CA ALA A 240 22.92 26.30 -11.95
C ALA A 240 23.18 24.80 -12.18
N ASN A 241 22.74 23.95 -11.26
CA ASN A 241 23.06 22.53 -11.20
C ASN A 241 21.89 21.62 -11.61
N GLY A 242 20.83 22.20 -12.17
CA GLY A 242 19.57 21.49 -12.43
C GLY A 242 18.93 20.90 -11.16
N ARG A 243 17.98 19.99 -11.33
CA ARG A 243 17.21 19.44 -10.20
C ARG A 243 17.96 18.30 -9.53
N GLU A 244 18.48 18.56 -8.34
CA GLU A 244 19.35 17.65 -7.59
C GLU A 244 18.80 17.28 -6.21
N LEU A 245 19.56 16.51 -5.41
CA LEU A 245 19.19 16.12 -4.05
C LEU A 245 19.58 17.22 -3.06
N TRP A 246 18.59 17.74 -2.34
CA TRP A 246 18.71 18.81 -1.35
C TRP A 246 18.36 18.33 0.05
N THR A 247 18.88 19.04 1.04
CA THR A 247 18.52 18.85 2.44
C THR A 247 18.27 20.15 3.18
N SER A 248 17.49 20.10 4.26
CA SER A 248 17.21 21.23 5.16
C SER A 248 17.05 20.77 6.61
N ASP A 249 17.65 21.50 7.55
CA ASP A 249 17.34 21.41 8.99
C ASP A 249 16.19 22.33 9.42
N GLY A 250 15.57 23.01 8.45
CA GLY A 250 14.50 23.98 8.66
C GLY A 250 14.95 25.45 8.77
N SER A 251 16.26 25.71 8.69
CA SER A 251 16.85 27.04 8.61
C SER A 251 17.34 27.35 7.19
N GLU A 252 17.49 28.64 6.87
CA GLU A 252 18.06 29.07 5.60
C GLU A 252 19.51 28.55 5.43
N ALA A 253 20.33 28.67 6.48
CA ALA A 253 21.73 28.27 6.46
C ALA A 253 21.91 26.75 6.33
N GLY A 254 21.04 25.96 6.95
CA GLY A 254 21.04 24.51 6.85
C GLY A 254 20.31 23.97 5.62
N THR A 255 19.80 24.84 4.74
CA THR A 255 19.17 24.43 3.48
C THR A 255 20.20 24.48 2.34
N THR A 256 20.69 23.32 1.93
CA THR A 256 21.82 23.19 1.00
C THR A 256 21.64 22.00 0.07
N MET A 257 22.26 22.05 -1.10
CA MET A 257 22.39 20.88 -1.97
C MET A 257 23.17 19.81 -1.22
N PHE A 258 22.55 18.65 -1.06
CA PHE A 258 23.14 17.52 -0.35
C PHE A 258 24.07 16.74 -1.27
N LYS A 259 23.66 16.57 -2.54
CA LYS A 259 24.51 15.98 -3.57
C LYS A 259 24.07 16.41 -4.96
N ASP A 260 25.07 16.84 -5.75
CA ASP A 260 24.98 16.95 -7.22
C ASP A 260 25.16 15.54 -7.80
N ILE A 261 24.05 14.87 -8.11
CA ILE A 261 24.03 13.48 -8.60
C ILE A 261 24.33 13.46 -10.10
N ASP A 262 23.70 14.36 -10.88
CA ASP A 262 23.96 14.51 -12.32
C ASP A 262 24.78 15.77 -12.60
N ALA A 263 26.09 15.64 -12.35
CA ALA A 263 27.03 16.75 -12.28
C ALA A 263 26.92 17.79 -13.41
N GLY A 264 26.98 19.08 -13.03
CA GLY A 264 26.89 20.21 -13.95
C GLY A 264 25.44 20.66 -14.12
N GLY A 265 25.03 21.10 -15.31
CA GLY A 265 23.64 21.54 -15.58
C GLY A 265 22.65 20.40 -15.82
N GLY A 266 23.02 19.15 -15.49
CA GLY A 266 22.18 17.95 -15.60
C GLY A 266 21.02 17.98 -14.60
N SER A 267 20.13 16.99 -14.59
CA SER A 267 19.04 16.97 -13.61
C SER A 267 18.71 15.55 -13.19
N SER A 268 19.11 15.19 -11.98
CA SER A 268 18.87 13.87 -11.44
C SER A 268 17.42 13.62 -11.04
N THR A 269 16.64 14.67 -10.73
CA THR A 269 15.22 14.56 -10.32
C THR A 269 14.95 13.44 -9.27
N PRO A 270 15.55 13.54 -8.06
CA PRO A 270 15.31 12.57 -6.99
C PRO A 270 13.84 12.51 -6.57
N GLN A 271 13.29 11.29 -6.46
CA GLN A 271 11.90 11.05 -6.05
C GLN A 271 11.72 9.66 -5.42
N LEU A 272 10.51 9.41 -4.90
CA LEU A 272 10.11 8.13 -4.29
C LEU A 272 10.99 7.74 -3.10
N PHE A 273 11.21 8.70 -2.22
CA PHE A 273 12.00 8.45 -1.02
C PHE A 273 11.35 7.40 -0.12
N THR A 274 12.07 6.33 0.18
CA THR A 274 11.64 5.22 1.03
C THR A 274 12.74 4.93 2.05
N ILE A 275 12.38 4.87 3.33
CA ILE A 275 13.34 4.55 4.40
C ILE A 275 13.23 3.07 4.72
N ASN A 276 14.35 2.35 4.68
CA ASN A 276 14.44 0.95 5.06
C ASN A 276 15.79 0.68 5.73
N ASN A 277 15.79 -0.03 6.86
CA ASN A 277 17.01 -0.36 7.62
C ASN A 277 17.93 0.84 7.93
N GLY A 278 17.34 2.00 8.23
CA GLY A 278 18.10 3.21 8.54
C GLY A 278 18.89 3.76 7.35
N LYS A 279 18.49 3.43 6.11
CA LYS A 279 18.99 4.00 4.87
C LYS A 279 17.84 4.62 4.10
N LEU A 280 18.16 5.66 3.33
CA LEU A 280 17.21 6.33 2.43
C LEU A 280 17.39 5.77 1.02
N PHE A 281 16.38 5.09 0.51
CA PHE A 281 16.28 4.65 -0.88
C PHE A 281 15.48 5.65 -1.69
N PHE A 282 15.85 5.88 -2.93
CA PHE A 282 15.13 6.77 -3.84
C PHE A 282 15.52 6.48 -5.28
N THR A 283 14.84 7.10 -6.23
CA THR A 283 15.22 7.02 -7.65
C THR A 283 15.83 8.33 -8.10
N ALA A 284 16.87 8.27 -8.92
CA ALA A 284 17.50 9.44 -9.52
C ALA A 284 18.08 9.11 -10.90
N ASN A 285 18.13 10.12 -11.76
CA ASN A 285 18.64 10.04 -13.11
C ASN A 285 20.11 10.46 -13.17
N THR A 286 20.84 9.90 -14.12
CA THR A 286 22.09 10.50 -14.62
C THR A 286 22.08 10.49 -16.14
N ALA A 287 22.88 11.36 -16.76
CA ALA A 287 23.06 11.35 -18.22
C ALA A 287 23.55 9.98 -18.76
N ALA A 288 24.28 9.22 -17.94
CA ALA A 288 24.88 7.94 -18.34
C ALA A 288 23.96 6.73 -18.15
N ASN A 289 23.11 6.74 -17.12
CA ASN A 289 22.37 5.54 -16.67
C ASN A 289 20.85 5.71 -16.66
N GLY A 290 20.31 6.90 -16.98
CA GLY A 290 18.88 7.15 -16.84
C GLY A 290 18.42 6.99 -15.38
N ARG A 291 17.12 6.70 -15.16
CA ARG A 291 16.52 6.60 -13.81
C ARG A 291 16.85 5.27 -13.16
N GLU A 292 17.62 5.30 -12.07
CA GLU A 292 18.04 4.10 -11.33
C GLU A 292 17.70 4.17 -9.84
N LEU A 293 17.85 3.04 -9.14
CA LEU A 293 17.75 2.98 -7.68
C LEU A 293 19.03 3.50 -7.03
N TRP A 294 18.88 4.43 -6.10
CA TRP A 294 19.93 5.02 -5.28
C TRP A 294 19.68 4.76 -3.80
N ILE A 295 20.76 4.76 -3.04
CA ILE A 295 20.75 4.63 -1.58
C ILE A 295 21.59 5.72 -0.95
N SER A 296 21.19 6.22 0.21
CA SER A 296 21.98 7.12 1.07
C SER A 296 22.01 6.62 2.50
N ASP A 297 23.18 6.73 3.12
CA ASP A 297 23.37 6.55 4.56
C ASP A 297 23.23 7.84 5.38
N GLY A 298 22.84 8.94 4.74
CA GLY A 298 22.81 10.27 5.36
C GLY A 298 24.12 11.05 5.16
N THR A 299 25.07 10.54 4.37
CA THR A 299 26.27 11.28 3.94
C THR A 299 26.33 11.43 2.42
N PRO A 300 26.91 12.52 1.88
CA PRO A 300 27.12 12.66 0.43
C PRO A 300 27.98 11.54 -0.17
N SER A 301 28.96 11.03 0.59
CA SER A 301 29.82 9.91 0.17
C SER A 301 29.11 8.58 0.13
N GLY A 302 28.21 8.31 1.08
CA GLY A 302 27.40 7.09 1.13
C GLY A 302 26.12 7.18 0.29
N THR A 303 25.97 8.23 -0.52
CA THR A 303 24.87 8.40 -1.46
C THR A 303 25.28 7.90 -2.83
N VAL A 304 24.85 6.71 -3.23
CA VAL A 304 25.36 6.01 -4.43
C VAL A 304 24.26 5.28 -5.17
N MET A 305 24.44 5.10 -6.48
CA MET A 305 23.61 4.20 -7.28
C MET A 305 23.82 2.77 -6.79
N VAL A 306 22.73 2.04 -6.57
CA VAL A 306 22.80 0.67 -6.07
C VAL A 306 23.27 -0.27 -7.18
N LYS A 307 22.66 -0.16 -8.36
CA LYS A 307 22.94 -0.98 -9.54
C LYS A 307 22.32 -0.32 -10.77
N ASP A 308 23.04 -0.40 -11.89
CA ASP A 308 22.50 -0.08 -13.22
C ASP A 308 21.71 -1.31 -13.71
N ILE A 309 20.38 -1.22 -13.69
CA ILE A 309 19.48 -2.32 -14.08
C ILE A 309 19.05 -2.19 -15.55
N ASP A 310 18.78 -0.96 -16.01
CA ASP A 310 18.45 -0.70 -17.41
C ASP A 310 19.57 0.12 -18.05
N PRO A 311 20.46 -0.51 -18.84
CA PRO A 311 21.58 0.19 -19.45
C PRO A 311 21.14 1.17 -20.57
N SER A 312 19.84 1.31 -20.85
CA SER A 312 19.34 2.34 -21.75
C SER A 312 19.29 3.69 -21.03
N THR A 313 19.68 4.76 -21.72
CA THR A 313 19.64 6.13 -21.17
C THR A 313 18.20 6.68 -21.08
N SER A 314 17.18 5.86 -21.28
CA SER A 314 15.79 6.32 -21.37
C SER A 314 15.15 6.28 -19.99
N ALA A 315 14.65 7.42 -19.51
CA ALA A 315 13.97 7.55 -18.21
C ALA A 315 12.55 6.92 -18.20
N VAL A 316 12.29 5.92 -19.04
CA VAL A 316 10.99 5.26 -19.16
C VAL A 316 10.82 4.25 -18.03
N GLY A 317 10.08 4.65 -17.01
CA GLY A 317 9.59 3.73 -16.00
C GLY A 317 8.69 4.41 -14.98
N SER A 318 7.53 3.80 -14.71
CA SER A 318 6.78 4.02 -13.48
C SER A 318 7.52 3.30 -12.36
N PHE A 319 7.88 4.04 -11.31
CA PHE A 319 8.48 3.46 -10.12
C PHE A 319 7.44 3.51 -9.01
N ASP A 320 7.01 2.34 -8.56
CA ASP A 320 6.43 2.14 -7.23
C ASP A 320 7.53 1.54 -6.34
N MET A 321 7.53 1.84 -5.04
CA MET A 321 8.53 1.31 -4.10
C MET A 321 7.95 1.12 -2.70
N VAL A 322 8.17 -0.07 -2.13
CA VAL A 322 7.77 -0.41 -0.77
C VAL A 322 8.91 -1.07 0.00
N ALA A 323 9.09 -0.68 1.26
CA ALA A 323 10.00 -1.36 2.18
C ALA A 323 9.32 -2.60 2.78
N PHE A 324 9.97 -3.75 2.71
CA PHE A 324 9.46 -5.00 3.27
C PHE A 324 10.60 -5.99 3.55
N ASN A 325 10.55 -6.67 4.72
CA ASN A 325 11.52 -7.70 5.12
C ASN A 325 12.98 -7.33 4.84
N ASN A 326 13.43 -6.20 5.40
CA ASN A 326 14.79 -5.67 5.26
C ASN A 326 15.23 -5.35 3.82
N SER A 327 14.32 -5.30 2.86
CA SER A 327 14.58 -4.94 1.47
C SER A 327 13.61 -3.86 0.99
N VAL A 328 13.93 -3.21 -0.13
CA VAL A 328 12.95 -2.46 -0.91
C VAL A 328 12.53 -3.28 -2.12
N TYR A 329 11.24 -3.29 -2.41
CA TYR A 329 10.66 -3.85 -3.62
C TYR A 329 10.19 -2.72 -4.50
N PHE A 330 10.52 -2.78 -5.79
CA PHE A 330 10.24 -1.69 -6.70
C PHE A 330 10.03 -2.17 -8.13
N GLN A 331 9.27 -1.38 -8.88
CA GLN A 331 9.03 -1.59 -10.30
C GLN A 331 10.17 -0.99 -11.14
N LYS A 332 10.69 -1.74 -12.10
CA LYS A 332 11.64 -1.22 -13.10
C LYS A 332 11.73 -2.10 -14.36
N SER A 333 11.91 -1.47 -15.52
CA SER A 333 12.37 -2.14 -16.75
C SER A 333 13.84 -2.57 -16.64
N ASP A 334 14.22 -3.63 -17.36
CA ASP A 334 15.59 -4.14 -17.50
C ASP A 334 16.08 -4.02 -18.95
N GLY A 335 15.66 -2.94 -19.64
CA GLY A 335 15.89 -2.72 -21.08
C GLY A 335 14.88 -3.45 -21.98
N GLY A 336 13.96 -4.20 -21.40
CA GLY A 336 12.85 -4.86 -22.09
C GLY A 336 11.65 -3.93 -22.33
N ALA A 337 10.65 -4.44 -23.05
CA ALA A 337 9.40 -3.73 -23.30
C ALA A 337 8.48 -3.62 -22.05
N ASN A 338 8.79 -4.37 -20.99
CA ASN A 338 7.93 -4.55 -19.83
C ASN A 338 8.67 -4.20 -18.54
N GLU A 339 7.95 -3.62 -17.59
CA GLU A 339 8.44 -3.41 -16.24
C GLU A 339 8.32 -4.68 -15.39
N ASN A 340 9.29 -4.87 -14.49
CA ASN A 340 9.42 -6.06 -13.66
C ASN A 340 9.47 -5.66 -12.19
N LEU A 341 9.16 -6.60 -11.29
CA LEU A 341 9.37 -6.40 -9.87
C LEU A 341 10.82 -6.74 -9.53
N TRP A 342 11.49 -5.84 -8.85
CA TRP A 342 12.84 -5.99 -8.33
C TRP A 342 12.82 -5.91 -6.80
N MET A 343 13.82 -6.51 -6.17
CA MET A 343 14.10 -6.39 -4.74
C MET A 343 15.54 -5.97 -4.55
N SER A 344 15.82 -5.14 -3.55
CA SER A 344 17.18 -4.73 -3.17
C SER A 344 17.35 -4.64 -1.66
N ASP A 345 18.47 -5.16 -1.16
CA ASP A 345 18.96 -4.93 0.21
C ASP A 345 19.85 -3.69 0.32
N GLY A 346 20.01 -2.92 -0.77
CA GLY A 346 20.93 -1.78 -0.86
C GLY A 346 22.30 -2.10 -1.47
N THR A 347 22.55 -3.35 -1.85
CA THR A 347 23.78 -3.76 -2.54
C THR A 347 23.51 -4.20 -3.98
N ALA A 348 24.50 -4.06 -4.87
CA ALA A 348 24.38 -4.55 -6.25
C ALA A 348 24.12 -6.07 -6.32
N ALA A 349 24.66 -6.83 -5.37
CA ALA A 349 24.51 -8.29 -5.30
C ALA A 349 23.12 -8.70 -4.81
N GLY A 350 22.57 -8.02 -3.79
CA GLY A 350 21.22 -8.24 -3.29
C GLY A 350 20.13 -7.58 -4.14
N THR A 351 20.50 -6.87 -5.22
CA THR A 351 19.55 -6.29 -6.17
C THR A 351 19.22 -7.26 -7.30
N GLN A 352 18.05 -7.87 -7.23
CA GLN A 352 17.64 -8.97 -8.11
C GLN A 352 16.20 -8.85 -8.59
N LYS A 353 15.96 -9.38 -9.80
CA LYS A 353 14.63 -9.48 -10.39
C LYS A 353 13.82 -10.55 -9.66
N VAL A 354 12.61 -10.19 -9.26
CA VAL A 354 11.67 -11.02 -8.50
C VAL A 354 10.62 -11.65 -9.41
N THR A 355 10.26 -11.01 -10.51
CA THR A 355 9.26 -11.55 -11.44
C THR A 355 9.85 -12.55 -12.44
N GLY A 356 9.03 -13.57 -12.76
CA GLY A 356 9.21 -14.47 -13.90
C GLY A 356 8.34 -14.02 -15.07
N ASP A 357 7.25 -14.75 -15.35
CA ASP A 357 6.31 -14.46 -16.44
C ASP A 357 5.36 -13.28 -16.16
N CYS A 358 5.35 -12.78 -14.92
CA CYS A 358 4.57 -11.61 -14.52
C CYS A 358 5.31 -10.31 -14.86
N TYR A 359 4.58 -9.31 -15.34
CA TYR A 359 5.10 -7.99 -15.64
C TYR A 359 4.12 -6.88 -15.22
N ALA A 360 4.57 -5.63 -15.31
CA ALA A 360 3.83 -4.43 -14.90
C ALA A 360 3.21 -4.54 -13.49
N PRO A 361 4.02 -4.86 -12.45
CA PRO A 361 3.53 -4.92 -11.09
C PRO A 361 3.01 -3.54 -10.65
N SER A 362 1.92 -3.52 -9.89
CA SER A 362 1.35 -2.31 -9.31
C SER A 362 0.70 -2.62 -7.96
N GLN A 363 0.42 -1.58 -7.16
CA GLN A 363 -0.22 -1.73 -5.85
C GLN A 363 0.58 -2.65 -4.92
N LEU A 364 1.89 -2.39 -4.78
CA LEU A 364 2.76 -3.20 -3.92
C LEU A 364 2.30 -3.09 -2.46
N THR A 365 1.72 -4.16 -1.93
CA THR A 365 1.02 -4.16 -0.64
C THR A 365 1.54 -5.27 0.27
N VAL A 366 2.10 -4.86 1.40
CA VAL A 366 2.49 -5.79 2.46
C VAL A 366 1.24 -6.27 3.20
N PHE A 367 1.05 -7.58 3.27
CA PHE A 367 -0.05 -8.19 4.00
C PHE A 367 0.40 -9.51 4.64
N GLY A 368 0.32 -9.57 5.98
CA GLY A 368 0.90 -10.66 6.75
C GLY A 368 2.43 -10.72 6.61
N ASP A 369 2.95 -11.89 6.29
CA ASP A 369 4.38 -12.16 6.08
C ASP A 369 4.79 -12.15 4.60
N LYS A 370 3.95 -11.58 3.72
CA LYS A 370 4.16 -11.58 2.27
C LYS A 370 3.92 -10.22 1.64
N LEU A 371 4.46 -10.06 0.44
CA LEU A 371 4.17 -8.95 -0.46
C LEU A 371 3.18 -9.42 -1.52
N TYR A 372 2.07 -8.68 -1.65
CA TYR A 372 1.07 -8.84 -2.68
C TYR A 372 1.11 -7.68 -3.65
N PHE A 373 0.71 -7.92 -4.89
CA PHE A 373 0.66 -6.90 -5.93
C PHE A 373 -0.27 -7.33 -7.06
N ILE A 374 -0.74 -6.36 -7.84
CA ILE A 374 -1.46 -6.61 -9.08
C ILE A 374 -0.43 -6.75 -10.20
N GLY A 375 -0.53 -7.80 -10.99
CA GLY A 375 0.43 -8.10 -12.04
C GLY A 375 -0.23 -8.65 -13.30
N VAL A 376 0.41 -8.39 -14.43
CA VAL A 376 -0.04 -8.80 -15.76
C VAL A 376 0.74 -10.05 -16.20
N SER A 377 0.04 -10.99 -16.83
CA SER A 377 0.65 -12.17 -17.47
C SER A 377 -0.14 -12.57 -18.71
N ASN A 378 0.43 -13.45 -19.55
CA ASN A 378 -0.28 -14.01 -20.70
C ASN A 378 -0.36 -15.54 -20.57
N ASP A 379 -1.54 -16.11 -20.78
CA ASP A 379 -1.77 -17.57 -20.74
C ASP A 379 -1.71 -18.25 -22.12
N GLY A 380 -1.21 -17.52 -23.13
CA GLY A 380 -1.12 -17.96 -24.52
C GLY A 380 -2.27 -17.48 -25.41
N SER A 381 -3.42 -17.12 -24.81
CA SER A 381 -4.59 -16.61 -25.56
C SER A 381 -5.10 -15.27 -25.02
N ASN A 382 -4.85 -14.97 -23.74
CA ASN A 382 -5.39 -13.82 -23.05
C ASN A 382 -4.34 -13.11 -22.20
N THR A 383 -4.53 -11.80 -22.04
CA THR A 383 -3.84 -11.00 -21.02
C THR A 383 -4.63 -11.03 -19.72
N LEU A 384 -3.96 -11.44 -18.64
CA LEU A 384 -4.53 -11.62 -17.31
C LEU A 384 -3.95 -10.58 -16.35
N THR A 385 -4.79 -9.66 -15.87
CA THR A 385 -4.49 -8.78 -14.73
C THR A 385 -5.03 -9.44 -13.46
N GLN A 386 -4.14 -9.96 -12.62
CA GLN A 386 -4.49 -10.80 -11.47
C GLN A 386 -3.70 -10.40 -10.23
N LEU A 387 -4.09 -10.94 -9.08
CA LEU A 387 -3.35 -10.78 -7.84
C LEU A 387 -2.15 -11.73 -7.85
N TRP A 388 -1.02 -11.26 -7.36
CA TRP A 388 0.21 -12.01 -7.22
C TRP A 388 0.74 -11.86 -5.81
N GLN A 389 1.48 -12.86 -5.37
CA GLN A 389 2.28 -12.81 -4.14
C GLN A 389 3.75 -13.05 -4.48
N THR A 390 4.66 -12.64 -3.59
CA THR A 390 6.06 -13.02 -3.65
C THR A 390 6.69 -13.14 -2.26
N ASN A 391 7.71 -14.00 -2.16
CA ASN A 391 8.64 -14.07 -1.03
C ASN A 391 10.01 -13.45 -1.33
N GLY A 392 10.14 -12.69 -2.43
CA GLY A 392 11.41 -12.11 -2.89
C GLY A 392 12.21 -12.97 -3.86
N THR A 393 11.68 -14.11 -4.31
CA THR A 393 12.32 -14.98 -5.30
C THR A 393 11.39 -15.24 -6.48
N THR A 394 11.94 -15.44 -7.69
CA THR A 394 11.15 -15.81 -8.88
C THR A 394 10.28 -17.04 -8.65
N ALA A 395 10.79 -18.07 -7.99
CA ALA A 395 10.05 -19.31 -7.71
C ALA A 395 8.92 -19.11 -6.67
N GLY A 396 9.07 -18.16 -5.75
CA GLY A 396 8.04 -17.79 -4.79
C GLY A 396 7.05 -16.74 -5.30
N THR A 397 7.29 -16.16 -6.48
CA THR A 397 6.39 -15.22 -7.13
C THR A 397 5.31 -15.97 -7.90
N LYS A 398 4.06 -15.91 -7.42
CA LYS A 398 2.96 -16.74 -7.94
C LYS A 398 1.65 -15.98 -8.05
N MET A 399 0.87 -16.30 -9.08
CA MET A 399 -0.49 -15.81 -9.27
C MET A 399 -1.43 -16.41 -8.21
N VAL A 400 -2.30 -15.57 -7.67
CA VAL A 400 -3.28 -15.87 -6.62
C VAL A 400 -4.65 -15.45 -7.16
N ARG A 401 -5.55 -16.41 -7.37
CA ARG A 401 -6.91 -16.16 -7.89
C ARG A 401 -7.86 -17.29 -7.46
N PRO A 402 -9.19 -17.08 -7.49
CA PRO A 402 -10.15 -18.15 -7.24
C PRO A 402 -9.95 -19.34 -8.19
N ALA A 403 -10.19 -20.55 -7.69
CA ALA A 403 -10.06 -21.78 -8.48
C ALA A 403 -11.02 -21.77 -9.68
N GLY A 404 -10.50 -22.08 -10.87
CA GLY A 404 -11.31 -22.13 -12.10
C GLY A 404 -11.68 -20.76 -12.67
N ASN A 405 -11.27 -19.64 -12.05
CA ASN A 405 -11.49 -18.32 -12.61
C ASN A 405 -10.65 -18.13 -13.88
N THR A 406 -11.33 -17.91 -15.01
CA THR A 406 -10.74 -17.63 -16.33
C THR A 406 -10.99 -16.20 -16.79
N VAL A 407 -11.60 -15.36 -15.93
CA VAL A 407 -11.94 -13.98 -16.28
C VAL A 407 -10.66 -13.19 -16.59
N THR A 408 -10.66 -12.54 -17.75
CA THR A 408 -9.57 -11.66 -18.16
C THR A 408 -9.73 -10.31 -17.49
N ASN A 409 -8.60 -9.68 -17.15
CA ASN A 409 -8.58 -8.37 -16.49
C ASN A 409 -9.43 -8.28 -15.20
N SER A 410 -9.39 -9.29 -14.31
CA SER A 410 -10.24 -9.34 -13.12
C SER A 410 -10.00 -8.22 -12.10
N LEU A 411 -8.83 -7.55 -12.12
CA LEU A 411 -8.42 -6.53 -11.16
C LEU A 411 -8.07 -5.18 -11.81
N GLY A 412 -8.64 -4.86 -12.97
CA GLY A 412 -8.35 -3.60 -13.66
C GLY A 412 -8.65 -2.38 -12.80
N GLY A 413 -7.60 -1.66 -12.38
CA GLY A 413 -7.70 -0.46 -11.55
C GLY A 413 -8.04 -0.72 -10.08
N ALA A 414 -7.88 -1.96 -9.60
CA ALA A 414 -8.09 -2.27 -8.19
C ALA A 414 -7.00 -1.68 -7.29
N GLU A 415 -7.35 -1.43 -6.04
CA GLU A 415 -6.43 -1.10 -4.96
C GLU A 415 -6.47 -2.24 -3.94
N LEU A 416 -5.32 -2.56 -3.35
CA LEU A 416 -5.19 -3.65 -2.38
C LEU A 416 -5.13 -3.05 -0.97
N THR A 417 -6.14 -3.33 -0.15
CA THR A 417 -6.25 -2.74 1.20
C THR A 417 -6.36 -3.81 2.28
N PRO A 418 -5.34 -4.00 3.12
CA PRO A 418 -5.41 -4.90 4.26
C PRO A 418 -6.41 -4.41 5.32
N LEU A 419 -7.21 -5.31 5.87
CA LEU A 419 -8.03 -5.08 7.06
C LEU A 419 -8.15 -6.39 7.86
N GLY A 420 -7.61 -6.39 9.09
CA GLY A 420 -7.50 -7.60 9.90
C GLY A 420 -6.74 -8.70 9.14
N ASP A 421 -7.34 -9.89 9.09
CA ASP A 421 -6.75 -11.06 8.43
C ASP A 421 -7.16 -11.19 6.95
N HIS A 422 -7.65 -10.12 6.33
CA HIS A 422 -8.09 -10.13 4.93
C HIS A 422 -7.46 -9.00 4.13
N LEU A 423 -7.27 -9.26 2.83
CA LEU A 423 -6.95 -8.27 1.83
C LEU A 423 -8.22 -7.95 1.04
N TYR A 424 -8.62 -6.68 0.98
CA TYR A 424 -9.80 -6.21 0.26
C TYR A 424 -9.40 -5.50 -1.02
N PHE A 425 -10.19 -5.72 -2.08
CA PHE A 425 -9.92 -5.15 -3.38
C PHE A 425 -11.15 -5.23 -4.28
N SER A 426 -11.13 -4.43 -5.34
CA SER A 426 -12.13 -4.46 -6.40
C SER A 426 -11.84 -5.60 -7.35
N ALA A 427 -12.81 -6.47 -7.63
CA ALA A 427 -12.61 -7.56 -8.57
C ALA A 427 -13.86 -7.95 -9.35
N LYS A 428 -13.63 -8.49 -10.55
CA LYS A 428 -14.61 -9.20 -11.38
C LYS A 428 -14.25 -10.68 -11.44
N TYR A 429 -14.63 -11.44 -10.42
CA TYR A 429 -14.38 -12.88 -10.37
C TYR A 429 -15.57 -13.76 -10.76
N ASP A 430 -16.79 -13.23 -10.72
CA ASP A 430 -17.98 -13.95 -11.13
C ASP A 430 -18.41 -13.57 -12.57
N GLU A 431 -18.78 -14.57 -13.36
CA GLU A 431 -19.28 -14.39 -14.72
C GLU A 431 -20.71 -13.80 -14.68
N GLY A 432 -20.83 -12.48 -14.81
CA GLY A 432 -22.13 -11.79 -14.91
C GLY A 432 -22.26 -10.51 -14.08
N THR A 433 -21.35 -10.30 -13.13
CA THR A 433 -21.26 -9.07 -12.32
C THR A 433 -20.08 -8.21 -12.82
N GLY A 434 -20.11 -6.90 -12.58
CA GLY A 434 -18.98 -6.01 -12.87
C GLY A 434 -17.88 -6.13 -11.80
N TYR A 435 -17.12 -5.05 -11.59
CA TYR A 435 -16.19 -4.97 -10.47
C TYR A 435 -16.93 -4.72 -9.17
N GLU A 436 -16.78 -5.63 -8.23
CA GLU A 436 -17.42 -5.58 -6.93
C GLU A 436 -16.39 -5.67 -5.80
N LEU A 437 -16.83 -5.54 -4.55
CA LEU A 437 -15.93 -5.60 -3.41
C LEU A 437 -15.66 -7.05 -3.03
N TRP A 438 -14.40 -7.47 -3.18
CA TRP A 438 -13.93 -8.80 -2.82
C TRP A 438 -12.95 -8.74 -1.66
N SER A 439 -12.82 -9.88 -0.99
CA SER A 439 -11.79 -10.13 0.00
C SER A 439 -11.05 -11.42 -0.30
N MET A 440 -9.79 -11.46 0.14
CA MET A 440 -8.98 -12.67 0.18
C MET A 440 -8.46 -12.84 1.62
N TYR A 441 -8.82 -13.96 2.23
CA TYR A 441 -8.14 -14.46 3.41
C TYR A 441 -6.91 -15.24 2.97
N ALA A 442 -5.73 -14.81 3.42
CA ALA A 442 -4.52 -15.61 3.32
C ALA A 442 -4.33 -16.31 4.66
N PHE A 443 -4.26 -17.64 4.68
CA PHE A 443 -3.85 -18.35 5.89
C PHE A 443 -2.45 -17.83 6.23
N PRO A 444 -2.27 -17.07 7.33
CA PRO A 444 -0.93 -16.70 7.71
C PRO A 444 -0.18 -18.00 7.95
N THR A 445 1.07 -18.07 7.54
CA THR A 445 1.94 -19.21 7.82
C THR A 445 2.26 -19.35 9.33
N SER A 446 1.52 -18.65 10.19
CA SER A 446 1.43 -18.81 11.63
C SER A 446 0.09 -19.45 12.01
N VAL A 447 0.19 -20.50 12.82
CA VAL A 447 -0.85 -21.35 13.44
C VAL A 447 -2.28 -20.90 13.14
N GLU A 448 -2.95 -21.68 12.28
CA GLU A 448 -4.40 -21.58 12.00
C GLU A 448 -5.15 -21.06 13.21
N ALA A 449 -5.91 -19.98 13.02
CA ALA A 449 -7.03 -19.68 13.89
C ALA A 449 -8.02 -20.84 13.72
N VAL A 450 -7.75 -21.90 14.47
CA VAL A 450 -8.60 -23.06 14.64
C VAL A 450 -9.90 -22.51 15.16
N ALA A 451 -10.92 -22.46 14.29
CA ALA A 451 -12.27 -22.23 14.72
C ALA A 451 -12.53 -23.23 15.85
N LYS A 452 -12.81 -22.71 17.04
CA LYS A 452 -13.17 -23.52 18.18
C LYS A 452 -14.52 -24.16 17.84
N HIS A 453 -14.48 -25.34 17.23
CA HIS A 453 -15.69 -26.10 16.99
C HIS A 453 -16.10 -26.65 18.35
N ASP A 454 -17.00 -25.97 19.07
CA ASP A 454 -17.44 -26.32 20.43
C ASP A 454 -18.08 -27.74 20.53
N ALA A 455 -18.17 -28.48 19.41
CA ALA A 455 -18.68 -29.85 19.32
C ALA A 455 -17.61 -30.95 19.12
N ILE A 456 -16.33 -30.62 18.91
CA ILE A 456 -15.23 -31.62 18.89
C ILE A 456 -14.41 -31.47 20.17
N THR A 457 -14.27 -32.55 20.94
CA THR A 457 -13.39 -32.58 22.12
C THR A 457 -12.53 -33.82 22.12
N ILE A 458 -11.38 -33.76 22.79
CA ILE A 458 -10.47 -34.91 22.96
C ILE A 458 -10.38 -35.32 24.41
N TYR A 459 -10.41 -36.63 24.69
CA TYR A 459 -10.34 -37.16 26.05
C TYR A 459 -9.77 -38.59 26.08
N PRO A 460 -9.19 -39.06 27.20
CA PRO A 460 -8.73 -38.24 28.31
C PRO A 460 -7.59 -37.30 27.88
N ASN A 461 -7.42 -36.19 28.59
CA ASN A 461 -6.29 -35.30 28.39
C ASN A 461 -5.90 -34.69 29.76
N PRO A 462 -4.79 -35.12 30.39
CA PRO A 462 -3.72 -35.96 29.83
C PRO A 462 -4.12 -37.41 29.48
N ALA A 463 -3.47 -37.99 28.47
CA ALA A 463 -3.74 -39.34 27.95
C ALA A 463 -2.54 -40.28 28.16
N THR A 464 -2.78 -41.58 28.36
CA THR A 464 -1.72 -42.58 28.56
C THR A 464 -1.61 -43.55 27.39
N ASN A 465 -2.71 -44.21 26.99
CA ASN A 465 -2.64 -45.31 26.01
C ASN A 465 -3.51 -45.05 24.77
N VAL A 466 -4.72 -44.52 24.96
CA VAL A 466 -5.68 -44.25 23.89
C VAL A 466 -6.21 -42.82 24.02
N LEU A 467 -6.32 -42.12 22.90
CA LEU A 467 -6.98 -40.83 22.78
C LEU A 467 -8.31 -41.00 22.04
N HIS A 468 -9.39 -40.46 22.60
CA HIS A 468 -10.73 -40.46 22.02
C HIS A 468 -11.10 -39.09 21.46
N ILE A 469 -11.73 -39.08 20.29
CA ILE A 469 -12.31 -37.89 19.66
C ILE A 469 -13.83 -37.91 19.82
N GLN A 470 -14.36 -37.07 20.71
CA GLN A 470 -15.81 -36.86 20.83
C GLN A 470 -16.27 -35.98 19.66
N LYS A 471 -17.12 -36.53 18.79
CA LYS A 471 -17.48 -35.86 17.52
C LYS A 471 -18.96 -35.52 17.34
N GLY A 472 -19.85 -35.91 18.26
CA GLY A 472 -21.30 -35.77 18.06
C GLY A 472 -21.77 -36.37 16.73
N ASN A 473 -22.59 -35.63 15.97
CA ASN A 473 -23.08 -36.02 14.64
C ASN A 473 -22.08 -35.75 13.50
N ASN A 474 -20.87 -35.26 13.79
CA ASN A 474 -19.90 -34.93 12.76
C ASN A 474 -19.27 -36.19 12.15
N VAL A 475 -18.95 -36.11 10.85
CA VAL A 475 -18.21 -37.14 10.12
C VAL A 475 -16.73 -36.75 10.13
N VAL A 476 -15.94 -37.46 10.92
CA VAL A 476 -14.48 -37.29 10.96
C VAL A 476 -13.88 -37.95 9.73
N THR A 477 -13.17 -37.17 8.92
CA THR A 477 -12.52 -37.64 7.70
C THR A 477 -11.01 -37.75 7.85
N ALA A 478 -10.42 -37.08 8.84
CA ALA A 478 -9.02 -37.26 9.22
C ALA A 478 -8.76 -36.84 10.67
N VAL A 479 -7.84 -37.54 11.32
CA VAL A 479 -7.19 -37.13 12.57
C VAL A 479 -5.69 -37.25 12.40
N SER A 480 -4.96 -36.17 12.67
CA SER A 480 -3.50 -36.11 12.56
C SER A 480 -2.89 -35.65 13.88
N ILE A 481 -1.82 -36.31 14.33
CA ILE A 481 -1.06 -35.92 15.52
C ILE A 481 0.31 -35.39 15.09
N TYR A 482 0.66 -34.21 15.58
CA TYR A 482 1.91 -33.51 15.28
C TYR A 482 2.75 -33.31 16.55
N ALA A 483 4.06 -33.39 16.38
CA ALA A 483 5.00 -32.85 17.36
C ALA A 483 4.85 -31.33 17.49
N ILE A 484 5.30 -30.75 18.61
CA ILE A 484 5.31 -29.28 18.79
C ILE A 484 6.17 -28.53 17.76
N THR A 485 7.07 -29.24 17.07
CA THR A 485 7.91 -28.71 15.99
C THR A 485 7.18 -28.69 14.63
N GLY A 486 5.94 -29.16 14.56
CA GLY A 486 5.14 -29.24 13.33
C GLY A 486 5.31 -30.52 12.52
N GLN A 487 6.18 -31.46 12.94
CA GLN A 487 6.33 -32.75 12.28
C GLN A 487 5.10 -33.64 12.52
N MET A 488 4.48 -34.16 11.45
CA MET A 488 3.39 -35.14 11.53
C MET A 488 3.92 -36.49 11.99
N LEU A 489 3.31 -37.05 13.04
CA LEU A 489 3.72 -38.31 13.67
C LEU A 489 2.75 -39.46 13.37
N LEU A 490 1.46 -39.14 13.26
CA LEU A 490 0.40 -40.12 13.03
C LEU A 490 -0.73 -39.47 12.24
N GLN A 491 -1.35 -40.25 11.35
CA GLN A 491 -2.57 -39.88 10.65
C GLN A 491 -3.51 -41.09 10.60
N THR A 492 -4.78 -40.88 10.89
CA THR A 492 -5.81 -41.92 10.93
C THR A 492 -7.18 -41.33 10.58
N THR A 493 -8.16 -42.18 10.31
CA THR A 493 -9.59 -41.80 10.23
C THR A 493 -10.38 -42.30 11.43
N GLN A 494 -9.71 -43.02 12.34
CA GLN A 494 -10.32 -43.56 13.55
C GLN A 494 -10.46 -42.48 14.62
N THR A 495 -11.47 -42.64 15.47
CA THR A 495 -11.78 -41.72 16.58
C THR A 495 -11.27 -42.24 17.93
N ASP A 496 -10.86 -43.51 17.98
CA ASP A 496 -10.10 -44.10 19.08
C ASP A 496 -8.69 -44.35 18.55
N ILE A 497 -7.70 -43.70 19.16
CA ILE A 497 -6.35 -43.61 18.61
C ILE A 497 -5.36 -44.17 19.62
N ASP A 498 -4.67 -45.25 19.27
CA ASP A 498 -3.55 -45.77 20.06
C ASP A 498 -2.37 -44.79 19.97
N ILE A 499 -1.94 -44.29 21.14
CA ILE A 499 -0.85 -43.32 21.28
C ILE A 499 0.34 -43.89 22.08
N ASN A 500 0.40 -45.20 22.30
CA ASN A 500 1.51 -45.85 23.04
C ASN A 500 2.87 -45.62 22.37
N MET A 501 2.88 -45.43 21.05
CA MET A 501 4.09 -45.14 20.27
C MET A 501 4.63 -43.72 20.48
N LEU A 502 3.86 -42.82 21.09
CA LEU A 502 4.27 -41.45 21.35
C LEU A 502 5.01 -41.36 22.69
N PRO A 503 6.21 -40.75 22.75
CA PRO A 503 6.86 -40.40 24.01
C PRO A 503 6.00 -39.50 24.90
N SER A 504 6.29 -39.45 26.19
CA SER A 504 5.66 -38.48 27.09
C SER A 504 6.00 -37.06 26.64
N GLY A 505 5.00 -36.19 26.50
CA GLY A 505 5.20 -34.86 25.90
C GLY A 505 3.91 -34.15 25.51
N ASN A 506 4.07 -32.94 24.95
CA ASN A 506 2.97 -32.17 24.37
C ASN A 506 2.89 -32.42 22.87
N TYR A 507 1.67 -32.50 22.34
CA TYR A 507 1.39 -32.72 20.93
C TYR A 507 0.21 -31.86 20.48
N PHE A 508 0.08 -31.65 19.18
CA PHE A 508 -1.12 -31.08 18.56
C PHE A 508 -1.92 -32.17 17.86
N VAL A 509 -3.23 -32.15 18.02
CA VAL A 509 -4.17 -33.09 17.40
C VAL A 509 -5.09 -32.30 16.50
N HIS A 510 -5.02 -32.55 15.20
CA HIS A 510 -5.86 -31.94 14.19
C HIS A 510 -6.96 -32.92 13.82
N VAL A 511 -8.21 -32.48 13.85
CA VAL A 511 -9.40 -33.26 13.50
C VAL A 511 -10.13 -32.54 12.39
N VAL A 512 -10.21 -33.16 11.22
CA VAL A 512 -11.05 -32.70 10.10
C VAL A 512 -12.39 -33.42 10.20
N ALA A 513 -13.45 -32.65 10.37
CA ALA A 513 -14.81 -33.15 10.42
C ALA A 513 -15.74 -32.29 9.57
N ASN A 514 -16.58 -32.91 8.74
CA ASN A 514 -17.48 -32.22 7.80
C ASN A 514 -16.78 -31.15 6.93
N GLY A 515 -15.52 -31.39 6.55
CA GLY A 515 -14.71 -30.45 5.75
C GLY A 515 -14.10 -29.29 6.53
N THR A 516 -14.32 -29.20 7.85
CA THR A 516 -13.75 -28.16 8.72
C THR A 516 -12.66 -28.75 9.62
N LEU A 517 -11.57 -28.02 9.82
CA LEU A 517 -10.46 -28.41 10.69
C LEU A 517 -10.62 -27.82 12.09
N SER A 518 -10.35 -28.66 13.09
CA SER A 518 -10.23 -28.27 14.51
C SER A 518 -8.90 -28.78 15.07
N ALA A 519 -8.28 -28.06 16.00
CA ALA A 519 -7.03 -28.45 16.64
C ALA A 519 -7.12 -28.41 18.16
N HIS A 520 -6.45 -29.37 18.78
CA HIS A 520 -6.46 -29.58 20.22
C HIS A 520 -5.05 -29.87 20.74
N LYS A 521 -4.74 -29.39 21.94
CA LYS A 521 -3.51 -29.76 22.64
C LYS A 521 -3.68 -31.12 23.32
N LEU A 522 -2.79 -32.06 23.06
CA LEU A 522 -2.68 -33.33 23.78
C LEU A 522 -1.48 -33.32 24.73
N VAL A 523 -1.69 -33.76 25.97
CA VAL A 523 -0.62 -34.05 26.94
C VAL A 523 -0.52 -35.57 27.08
N LYS A 524 0.54 -36.17 26.55
CA LYS A 524 0.85 -37.61 26.71
C LYS A 524 1.67 -37.82 27.98
N GLN A 525 1.19 -38.68 28.88
CA GLN A 525 1.91 -39.11 30.08
C GLN A 525 2.73 -40.37 29.83
#